data_AF-A0A7S3VYK3-F1
#
_entry.id   AF-A0A7S3VYK3-F1
#
_cell.length_a   1.000
_cell.length_b   1.000
_cell.length_c   1.000
_cell.angle_alpha   90.00
_cell.angle_beta   90.00
_cell.angle_gamma   90.00
#
_symmetry.space_group_name_H-M   'P 1'
#
loop_
_entity.id
_entity.type
_entity.pdbx_description
1 polymer ?
#
loop_
_entity_poly.entity_id
_entity_poly.type
_entity_poly.pdbx_seq_one_letter_code
_entity_poly.pdbx_strand_id
1 'polypeptide(L)'
;MSEFPSFDWSEVPYDDDHFYTEDARESDEHCCERGIAFLQWLNKRPEKCIAVVTHSSFLRHIFTQFGGNLHKDDQDSLQRLAGNCELRSIVMCSHGNKDGLDVPPLTSDAPRSTVRISSATDLLAGAHNAPP
;
A
#
# COMPACT_ATOMS: atom_id res chain seq x y z
N MET A 1 14.82 17.31 -10.16
CA MET A 1 14.73 16.29 -11.24
C MET A 1 15.94 16.25 -12.16
N SER A 2 16.40 17.38 -12.72
CA SER A 2 17.51 17.42 -13.69
C SER A 2 18.85 16.91 -13.17
N GLU A 3 19.03 16.88 -11.85
CA GLU A 3 20.21 16.36 -11.16
C GLU A 3 20.37 14.83 -11.31
N PHE A 4 19.29 14.11 -11.60
CA PHE A 4 19.26 12.65 -11.67
C PHE A 4 18.73 12.15 -13.03
N PRO A 5 19.52 12.30 -14.11
CA PRO A 5 19.06 12.05 -15.48
C PRO A 5 18.81 10.56 -15.81
N SER A 6 19.29 9.65 -14.96
CA SER A 6 19.10 8.20 -15.14
C SER A 6 17.72 7.71 -14.69
N PHE A 7 16.92 8.56 -14.05
CA PHE A 7 15.58 8.22 -13.58
C PHE A 7 14.53 8.77 -14.55
N ASP A 8 13.45 8.01 -14.71
CA ASP A 8 12.27 8.46 -15.43
C ASP A 8 11.40 9.32 -14.51
N TRP A 9 11.24 10.58 -14.88
CA TRP A 9 10.44 11.58 -14.16
C TRP A 9 9.11 11.89 -14.86
N SER A 10 8.75 11.16 -15.93
CA SER A 10 7.57 11.46 -16.76
C SER A 10 6.24 11.47 -15.99
N GLU A 11 6.15 10.69 -14.91
CA GLU A 11 4.98 10.59 -14.03
C GLU A 11 5.03 11.56 -12.83
N VAL A 12 6.10 12.35 -12.69
CA VAL A 12 6.25 13.33 -11.60
C VAL A 12 6.11 14.75 -12.18
N PRO A 13 4.93 15.38 -12.04
CA PRO A 13 4.63 16.62 -12.75
C PRO A 13 5.33 17.87 -12.19
N TYR A 14 5.78 17.82 -10.93
CA TYR A 14 6.34 18.97 -10.22
C TYR A 14 7.63 18.56 -9.50
N ASP A 15 8.67 19.40 -9.58
CA ASP A 15 9.93 19.23 -8.85
C ASP A 15 9.85 19.78 -7.41
N ASP A 16 8.95 20.75 -7.18
CA ASP A 16 8.71 21.36 -5.89
C ASP A 16 7.63 20.63 -5.08
N ASP A 17 7.71 20.71 -3.74
CA ASP A 17 6.70 20.13 -2.86
C ASP A 17 5.41 20.96 -2.84
N HIS A 18 4.47 20.58 -3.70
CA HIS A 18 3.18 21.26 -3.85
C HIS A 18 2.21 21.00 -2.68
N PHE A 19 2.46 19.99 -1.84
CA PHE A 19 1.57 19.66 -0.71
C PHE A 19 2.06 20.27 0.61
N TYR A 20 3.29 20.78 0.63
CA TYR A 20 3.83 21.51 1.77
C TYR A 20 3.33 22.96 1.81
N THR A 21 2.87 23.38 2.98
CA THR A 21 2.56 24.77 3.29
C THR A 21 3.28 25.18 4.56
N GLU A 22 3.96 26.33 4.54
CA GLU A 22 4.80 26.80 5.66
C GLU A 22 3.99 27.00 6.96
N ASP A 23 2.79 27.58 6.84
CA ASP A 23 1.97 28.01 7.98
C ASP A 23 1.01 26.94 8.50
N ALA A 24 0.87 25.81 7.80
CA ALA A 24 -0.13 24.82 8.12
C ALA A 24 0.40 23.40 7.95
N ARG A 25 0.16 22.58 8.98
CA ARG A 25 0.29 21.14 8.84
C ARG A 25 -0.86 20.64 8.00
N GLU A 26 -0.53 19.76 7.07
CA GLU A 26 -1.50 19.02 6.29
C GLU A 26 -2.48 18.24 7.17
N SER A 27 -3.76 18.22 6.78
CA SER A 27 -4.79 17.46 7.49
C SER A 27 -4.64 15.95 7.29
N ASP A 28 -5.06 15.17 8.29
CA ASP A 28 -5.08 13.71 8.17
C ASP A 28 -6.01 13.24 7.03
N GLU A 29 -7.07 13.99 6.73
CA GLU A 29 -8.02 13.72 5.64
C GLU A 29 -7.34 13.80 4.27
N HIS A 30 -6.68 14.91 3.95
CA HIS A 30 -5.95 15.06 2.68
C HIS A 30 -4.84 14.00 2.54
N CYS A 31 -4.18 13.65 3.65
CA CYS A 31 -3.15 12.63 3.65
C CYS A 31 -3.74 11.25 3.33
N CYS A 32 -4.91 10.93 3.89
CA CYS A 32 -5.64 9.70 3.59
C CYS A 32 -6.13 9.65 2.13
N GLU A 33 -6.68 10.74 1.60
CA GLU A 33 -7.10 10.83 0.19
C GLU A 33 -5.93 10.55 -0.75
N ARG A 34 -4.75 11.15 -0.49
CA ARG A 34 -3.54 10.85 -1.27
C ARG A 34 -3.05 9.43 -1.07
N GLY A 35 -3.16 8.87 0.13
CA GLY A 35 -2.85 7.46 0.38
C GLY A 35 -3.69 6.51 -0.48
N ILE A 36 -4.99 6.80 -0.64
CA ILE A 36 -5.90 6.04 -1.50
C ILE A 36 -5.49 6.19 -2.98
N ALA A 37 -5.27 7.42 -3.46
CA ALA A 37 -4.84 7.68 -4.83
C ALA A 37 -3.51 6.98 -5.16
N PHE A 38 -2.57 6.98 -4.21
CA PHE A 38 -1.29 6.29 -4.32
C PHE A 38 -1.46 4.78 -4.49
N LEU A 39 -2.31 4.13 -3.70
CA LEU A 39 -2.59 2.69 -3.84
C LEU A 39 -3.30 2.36 -5.15
N GLN A 40 -4.21 3.21 -5.62
CA GLN A 40 -4.84 3.05 -6.93
C GLN A 40 -3.81 3.16 -8.06
N TRP A 41 -2.86 4.08 -7.95
CA TRP A 41 -1.75 4.21 -8.90
C TRP A 41 -0.85 2.98 -8.87
N LEU A 42 -0.46 2.50 -7.68
CA LEU A 42 0.32 1.25 -7.52
C LEU A 42 -0.40 0.05 -8.16
N ASN A 43 -1.72 -0.05 -8.02
CA ASN A 43 -2.50 -1.15 -8.59
C ASN A 43 -2.56 -1.13 -10.14
N LYS A 44 -2.31 0.02 -10.78
CA LYS A 44 -2.27 0.16 -12.25
C LYS A 44 -0.89 -0.13 -12.84
N ARG A 45 0.14 -0.26 -12.00
CA ARG A 45 1.51 -0.49 -12.44
C ARG A 45 1.69 -1.88 -13.07
N PRO A 46 2.41 -1.99 -14.20
CA PRO A 46 2.70 -3.30 -14.81
C PRO A 46 3.72 -4.13 -14.00
N GLU A 47 4.48 -3.50 -13.09
CA GLU A 47 5.49 -4.16 -12.28
C GLU A 47 4.87 -5.13 -11.26
N LYS A 48 5.47 -6.31 -11.10
CA LYS A 48 4.99 -7.35 -10.17
C LYS A 48 5.45 -7.13 -8.73
N CYS A 49 6.61 -6.54 -8.56
CA CYS A 49 7.23 -6.26 -7.27
C CYS A 49 7.69 -4.80 -7.27
N ILE A 50 7.15 -4.00 -6.35
CA ILE A 50 7.44 -2.57 -6.25
C ILE A 50 8.01 -2.31 -4.86
N ALA A 51 9.15 -1.64 -4.80
CA ALA A 51 9.71 -1.14 -3.55
C ALA A 51 9.21 0.29 -3.33
N VAL A 52 8.61 0.55 -2.18
CA VAL A 52 8.16 1.88 -1.77
C VAL A 52 8.97 2.31 -0.55
N VAL A 53 9.64 3.46 -0.65
CA VAL A 53 10.36 4.09 0.46
C VAL A 53 9.57 5.33 0.88
N THR A 54 9.14 5.37 2.14
CA THR A 54 8.30 6.46 2.65
C THR A 54 8.38 6.54 4.18
N HIS A 55 7.65 7.48 4.78
CA HIS A 55 7.62 7.73 6.22
C HIS A 55 6.59 6.85 6.95
N SER A 56 6.88 6.56 8.22
CA SER A 56 6.04 5.72 9.08
C SER A 56 4.64 6.29 9.32
N SER A 57 4.52 7.63 9.40
CA SER A 57 3.23 8.31 9.52
C SER A 57 2.36 8.06 8.28
N PHE A 58 2.93 8.21 7.08
CA PHE A 58 2.23 7.99 5.83
C PHE A 58 1.77 6.54 5.67
N LEU A 59 2.64 5.57 5.97
CA LEU A 59 2.28 4.14 6.00
C LEU A 59 1.11 3.86 6.94
N ARG A 60 1.13 4.45 8.14
CA ARG A 60 0.02 4.32 9.09
C ARG A 60 -1.29 4.84 8.49
N HIS A 61 -1.30 6.04 7.91
CA HIS A 61 -2.50 6.60 7.30
C HIS A 61 -3.03 5.72 6.16
N ILE A 62 -2.14 5.22 5.29
CA ILE A 62 -2.51 4.27 4.23
C ILE A 62 -3.15 3.03 4.84
N PHE A 63 -2.47 2.35 5.77
CA PHE A 63 -2.94 1.07 6.28
C PHE A 63 -4.12 1.17 7.24
N THR A 64 -4.43 2.33 7.81
CA THR A 64 -5.66 2.52 8.57
C THR A 64 -6.89 2.57 7.67
N GLN A 65 -6.76 3.03 6.42
CA GLN A 65 -7.87 3.06 5.46
C GLN A 65 -8.24 1.67 4.92
N PHE A 66 -7.32 0.70 5.01
CA PHE A 66 -7.50 -0.64 4.47
C PHE A 66 -7.37 -1.69 5.57
N GLY A 67 -7.97 -2.86 5.37
CA GLY A 67 -7.80 -3.97 6.31
C GLY A 67 -8.73 -3.98 7.53
N GLY A 68 -9.82 -3.21 7.54
CA GLY A 68 -10.89 -3.36 8.54
C GLY A 68 -11.56 -4.75 8.55
N ASN A 69 -11.35 -5.55 7.51
CA ASN A 69 -11.77 -6.94 7.41
C ASN A 69 -10.65 -7.95 7.73
N LEU A 70 -9.45 -7.50 8.12
CA LEU A 70 -8.35 -8.39 8.52
C LEU A 70 -8.58 -8.93 9.92
N HIS A 71 -7.88 -10.01 10.27
CA HIS A 71 -7.80 -10.46 11.65
C HIS A 71 -7.16 -9.35 12.50
N LYS A 72 -7.58 -9.23 13.76
CA LYS A 72 -7.11 -8.20 14.70
C LYS A 72 -5.58 -8.12 14.74
N ASP A 73 -4.91 -9.26 14.79
CA ASP A 73 -3.45 -9.32 14.87
C ASP A 73 -2.76 -8.83 13.58
N ASP A 74 -3.34 -9.14 12.42
CA ASP A 74 -2.83 -8.66 11.13
C ASP A 74 -3.06 -7.16 10.98
N GLN A 75 -4.22 -6.69 11.43
CA GLN A 75 -4.55 -5.26 11.46
C GLN A 75 -3.56 -4.49 12.36
N ASP A 76 -3.31 -4.99 13.57
CA ASP A 76 -2.40 -4.34 14.52
C ASP A 76 -0.95 -4.36 14.00
N SER A 77 -0.53 -5.45 13.37
CA SER A 77 0.79 -5.56 12.72
C SER A 77 0.95 -4.59 11.55
N LEU A 78 -0.09 -4.43 10.73
CA LEU A 78 -0.07 -3.56 9.57
C LEU A 78 -0.15 -2.08 9.97
N GLN A 79 -1.00 -1.74 10.93
CA GLN A 79 -1.32 -0.35 11.32
C GLN A 79 -0.38 0.24 12.37
N ARG A 80 0.50 -0.55 13.00
CA ARG A 80 1.52 -0.01 13.91
C ARG A 80 2.53 0.86 13.15
N LEU A 81 3.08 1.84 13.86
CA LEU A 81 4.21 2.64 13.36
C LEU A 81 5.39 1.74 12.99
N ALA A 82 5.97 2.01 11.83
CA ALA A 82 7.19 1.37 11.37
C ALA A 82 8.42 2.02 12.05
N GLY A 83 9.39 1.19 12.42
CA GLY A 83 10.72 1.64 12.82
C GLY A 83 11.53 2.20 11.65
N ASN A 84 12.63 2.88 11.95
CA ASN A 84 13.52 3.41 10.93
C ASN A 84 14.12 2.25 10.11
N CYS A 85 14.08 2.39 8.78
CA CYS A 85 14.53 1.37 7.83
C CYS A 85 13.83 0.01 7.97
N GLU A 86 12.65 -0.03 8.59
CA GLU A 86 11.86 -1.25 8.68
C GLU A 86 11.29 -1.63 7.30
N LEU A 87 11.57 -2.85 6.85
CA LEU A 87 11.01 -3.39 5.62
C LEU A 87 9.74 -4.17 5.92
N ARG A 88 8.66 -3.86 5.19
CA ARG A 88 7.42 -4.63 5.22
C ARG A 88 7.07 -5.12 3.83
N SER A 89 6.78 -6.42 3.73
CA SER A 89 6.25 -7.02 2.51
C SER A 89 4.73 -7.04 2.58
N ILE A 90 4.08 -6.53 1.53
CA ILE A 90 2.62 -6.43 1.44
C ILE A 90 2.21 -6.95 0.07
N VAL A 91 1.21 -7.82 0.06
CA VAL A 91 0.61 -8.33 -1.16
C VAL A 91 -0.69 -7.58 -1.40
N MET A 92 -0.74 -6.80 -2.48
CA MET A 92 -1.97 -6.19 -2.95
C MET A 92 -2.71 -7.18 -3.84
N CYS A 93 -3.86 -7.66 -3.37
CA CYS A 93 -4.76 -8.47 -4.17
C CYS A 93 -5.79 -7.55 -4.84
N SER A 94 -5.61 -7.29 -6.13
CA SER A 94 -6.68 -6.70 -6.93
C SER A 94 -7.72 -7.78 -7.20
N HIS A 95 -8.98 -7.56 -6.81
CA HIS A 95 -10.12 -8.34 -7.33
C HIS A 95 -10.38 -8.07 -8.81
N GLY A 96 -9.60 -7.17 -9.42
CA GLY A 96 -9.58 -6.92 -10.85
C GLY A 96 -8.60 -7.81 -11.59
N ASN A 97 -9.13 -8.52 -12.57
CA ASN A 97 -8.42 -9.47 -13.41
C ASN A 97 -7.16 -8.83 -14.03
N LYS A 98 -5.99 -9.44 -13.85
CA LYS A 98 -4.75 -9.06 -14.55
C LYS A 98 -4.87 -9.17 -16.08
N ASP A 99 -5.95 -9.77 -16.59
CA ASP A 99 -6.23 -9.94 -18.01
C ASP A 99 -7.07 -8.82 -18.66
N GLY A 100 -7.29 -7.69 -17.98
CA GLY A 100 -7.92 -6.51 -18.62
C GLY A 100 -9.43 -6.63 -18.88
N LEU A 101 -10.14 -7.46 -18.10
CA LEU A 101 -11.60 -7.47 -18.11
C LEU A 101 -12.14 -6.38 -17.19
N ASP A 102 -13.12 -5.63 -17.68
CA ASP A 102 -13.75 -4.52 -16.98
C ASP A 102 -14.36 -5.00 -15.66
N VAL A 103 -13.98 -4.34 -14.55
CA VAL A 103 -14.36 -4.75 -13.20
C VAL A 103 -15.45 -3.80 -12.72
N PRO A 104 -16.67 -4.27 -12.44
CA PRO A 104 -17.71 -3.40 -11.95
C PRO A 104 -17.29 -2.77 -10.61
N PRO A 105 -17.65 -1.49 -10.37
CA PRO A 105 -17.35 -0.81 -9.11
C PRO A 105 -17.83 -1.62 -7.91
N LEU A 106 -17.05 -1.64 -6.83
CA LEU A 106 -17.42 -2.29 -5.58
C LEU A 106 -18.69 -1.62 -5.02
N THR A 107 -19.84 -2.27 -5.22
CA THR A 107 -21.10 -1.87 -4.60
C THR A 107 -21.22 -2.47 -3.20
N SER A 108 -21.90 -1.79 -2.28
CA SER A 108 -22.07 -2.22 -0.88
C SER A 108 -22.69 -3.61 -0.69
N ASP A 109 -23.38 -4.13 -1.71
CA ASP A 109 -24.06 -5.43 -1.70
C ASP A 109 -23.23 -6.60 -2.27
N ALA A 110 -21.97 -6.37 -2.66
CA ALA A 110 -21.14 -7.45 -3.21
C ALA A 110 -20.81 -8.52 -2.15
N PRO A 111 -20.92 -9.82 -2.47
CA PRO A 111 -20.63 -10.88 -1.52
C PRO A 111 -19.17 -10.81 -1.06
N ARG A 112 -18.99 -10.96 0.25
CA ARG A 112 -17.71 -10.81 0.93
C ARG A 112 -16.70 -11.81 0.37
N SER A 113 -15.53 -11.33 -0.06
CA SER A 113 -14.43 -12.17 -0.56
C SER A 113 -14.09 -13.26 0.45
N THR A 114 -14.11 -14.52 0.00
CA THR A 114 -13.77 -15.70 0.81
C THR A 114 -12.27 -16.02 0.84
N VAL A 115 -11.48 -15.28 0.06
CA VAL A 115 -10.03 -15.44 0.01
C VAL A 115 -9.43 -14.99 1.33
N ARG A 116 -8.91 -15.95 2.11
CA ARG A 116 -8.09 -15.67 3.28
C ARG A 116 -6.65 -15.47 2.83
N ILE A 117 -6.12 -14.27 3.04
CA ILE A 117 -4.70 -13.98 2.87
C ILE A 117 -3.98 -14.59 4.08
N SER A 118 -3.01 -15.47 3.86
CA SER A 118 -2.16 -16.01 4.92
C SER A 118 -1.32 -14.90 5.51
N SER A 119 -1.22 -14.84 6.83
CA SER A 119 -0.38 -13.84 7.50
C SER A 119 1.10 -14.15 7.23
N ALA A 120 1.96 -13.13 7.27
CA ALA A 120 3.40 -13.31 7.13
C ALA A 120 3.98 -14.26 8.19
N THR A 121 3.34 -14.36 9.35
CA THR A 121 3.65 -15.35 10.40
C THR A 121 3.39 -16.79 9.97
N ASP A 122 2.34 -17.06 9.18
CA ASP A 122 2.03 -18.41 8.68
C ASP A 122 3.09 -18.91 7.68
N LEU A 123 3.64 -17.99 6.88
CA LEU A 123 4.71 -18.29 5.92
C LEU A 123 6.04 -18.62 6.61
N LEU A 124 6.32 -17.99 7.76
CA LEU A 124 7.52 -18.27 8.55
C LEU A 124 7.39 -19.55 9.39
N ALA A 125 6.19 -19.89 9.85
CA ALA A 125 5.93 -21.13 10.59
C ALA A 125 6.12 -22.39 9.70
N GLY A 126 5.87 -22.29 8.39
CA GLY A 126 6.09 -23.38 7.44
C GLY A 126 7.57 -23.71 7.17
N ALA A 127 8.48 -22.76 7.38
CA ALA A 127 9.91 -22.94 7.11
C ALA A 127 10.64 -23.74 8.22
N HIS A 128 10.07 -23.84 9.42
CA HIS A 128 10.66 -24.55 10.56
C HIS A 128 10.30 -26.04 10.65
N ASN A 129 9.45 -26.55 9.75
CA ASN A 129 8.98 -27.95 9.76
C ASN A 129 9.34 -28.73 8.47
N ALA A 130 10.41 -28.34 7.76
CA ALA A 130 10.97 -29.21 6.72
C ALA A 130 11.85 -30.30 7.39
N PRO A 131 11.58 -31.60 7.16
CA PRO A 131 12.48 -32.66 7.63
C PRO A 131 13.83 -32.58 6.88
N PRO A 132 14.93 -33.10 7.46
CA PRO A 132 16.26 -33.06 6.85
C PRO A 132 16.33 -33.83 5.52
#